data_AF-A0A2S7K4R8-F1
#
_entry.id   AF-A0A2S7K4R8-F1
#
_cell.length_a   1.000
_cell.length_b   1.000
_cell.length_c   1.000
_cell.angle_alpha   90.00
_cell.angle_beta   90.00
_cell.angle_gamma   90.00
#
_symmetry.space_group_name_H-M   'P 1'
#
loop_
_entity.id
_entity.type
_entity.pdbx_description
1 polymer ?
#
loop_
_entity_poly.entity_id
_entity_poly.type
_entity_poly.pdbx_seq_one_letter_code
_entity_poly.pdbx_strand_id
1 'polypeptide(L)' 'MTDEAVEHAHDAEEHKKSYDAIMGAATEIGVPFSMALAMFFTGLVTRSGVLMAILMGVIVYVLAHIVVKLFFSHPH' A
#
# COMPACT_ATOMS: atom_id res chain seq x y z
N MET A 1 13.14 -0.09 38.52
CA MET A 1 12.39 -0.27 37.27
C MET A 1 13.03 -1.46 36.59
N THR A 2 12.27 -2.52 36.36
CA THR A 2 12.75 -3.79 35.80
C THR A 2 13.10 -3.62 34.32
N ASP A 3 14.14 -4.33 33.84
CA ASP A 3 14.58 -4.29 32.44
C ASP A 3 13.42 -4.52 31.44
N GLU A 4 12.45 -5.36 31.83
CA GLU A 4 11.21 -5.62 31.06
C GLU A 4 10.38 -4.35 30.78
N ALA A 5 10.34 -3.38 31.69
CA ALA A 5 9.58 -2.15 31.49
C ALA A 5 10.28 -1.18 30.51
N VAL A 6 11.61 -1.28 30.40
CA VAL A 6 12.41 -0.50 29.44
C VAL A 6 12.34 -1.15 28.05
N GLU A 7 12.41 -2.48 27.99
CA GLU A 7 12.25 -3.25 26.76
C GLU A 7 10.86 -3.07 26.13
N HIS A 8 9.79 -3.15 26.93
CA HIS A 8 8.42 -2.89 26.46
C HIS A 8 8.20 -1.44 25.97
N ALA A 9 8.86 -0.46 26.59
CA ALA A 9 8.77 0.93 26.15
C ALA A 9 9.47 1.12 24.81
N HIS A 10 10.63 0.49 24.62
CA HIS A 10 11.40 0.55 23.38
C HIS A 10 10.66 -0.13 22.21
N ASP A 11 10.08 -1.31 22.42
CA ASP A 11 9.26 -2.00 21.42
C ASP A 11 8.03 -1.17 21.02
N ALA A 12 7.38 -0.52 21.98
CA ALA A 12 6.24 0.36 21.71
C ALA A 12 6.63 1.59 20.86
N GLU A 13 7.82 2.16 21.08
CA GLU A 13 8.34 3.26 20.28
C GLU A 13 8.67 2.82 18.84
N GLU A 14 9.26 1.63 18.66
CA GLU A 14 9.58 1.09 17.34
C GLU A 14 8.32 0.73 16.52
N HIS A 15 7.31 0.17 17.17
CA HIS A 15 6.01 -0.09 16.55
C HIS A 15 5.29 1.21 16.16
N LYS A 16 5.34 2.23 17.02
CA LYS A 16 4.74 3.55 16.72
C LYS A 16 5.43 4.23 15.54
N LYS A 17 6.76 4.16 15.47
CA LYS A 17 7.54 4.72 14.35
C LYS A 17 7.18 4.04 13.03
N SER A 18 7.10 2.71 13.03
CA SER A 18 6.69 1.94 11.86
C SER A 18 5.25 2.27 11.43
N TYR A 19 4.34 2.40 12.40
CA TYR A 19 2.96 2.79 12.14
C TYR A 19 2.86 4.19 11.52
N ASP A 20 3.52 5.20 12.11
CA ASP A 20 3.47 6.58 11.61
C ASP A 20 4.07 6.69 10.19
N ALA A 21 5.14 5.94 9.90
CA ALA A 21 5.73 5.89 8.57
C ALA A 21 4.79 5.26 7.52
N ILE A 22 4.15 4.13 7.86
CA ILE A 22 3.18 3.46 6.99
C ILE A 22 1.95 4.35 6.80
N MET A 23 1.44 4.94 7.88
CA MET A 23 0.25 5.79 7.85
C MET A 23 0.50 7.06 7.03
N GLY A 24 1.67 7.66 7.14
CA GLY A 24 2.10 8.80 6.31
C GLY A 24 2.13 8.42 4.82
N ALA A 25 2.87 7.38 4.47
CA ALA A 25 2.97 6.92 3.08
C ALA A 25 1.61 6.49 2.49
N ALA A 26 0.77 5.83 3.30
CA ALA A 26 -0.58 5.43 2.91
C ALA A 26 -1.47 6.64 2.66
N THR A 27 -1.40 7.68 3.51
CA THR A 27 -2.25 8.86 3.38
C THR A 27 -1.82 9.76 2.23
N GLU A 28 -0.51 9.98 2.07
CA GLU A 28 0.04 10.90 1.07
C GLU A 28 0.01 10.32 -0.36
N ILE A 29 0.22 9.01 -0.48
CA ILE A 29 0.37 8.36 -1.81
C ILE A 29 -0.69 7.28 -2.00
N GLY A 30 -0.90 6.42 -1.01
CA GLY A 30 -1.82 5.28 -1.13
C GLY A 30 -3.27 5.69 -1.41
N VAL A 31 -3.82 6.61 -0.60
CA VAL A 31 -5.19 7.12 -0.74
C VAL A 31 -5.42 7.78 -2.11
N PRO A 32 -4.66 8.80 -2.54
CA PRO A 32 -4.89 9.42 -3.85
C PRO A 32 -4.69 8.46 -5.01
N PHE A 33 -3.70 7.55 -4.92
CA PHE A 33 -3.48 6.54 -5.97
C PHE A 33 -4.65 5.55 -6.06
N SER A 34 -5.18 5.09 -4.93
CA SER A 34 -6.36 4.22 -4.90
C SER A 34 -7.58 4.87 -5.53
N MET A 35 -7.80 6.17 -5.29
CA MET A 35 -8.88 6.92 -5.93
C MET A 35 -8.66 7.06 -7.44
N ALA A 36 -7.44 7.36 -7.86
CA ALA A 36 -7.11 7.47 -9.28
C ALA A 36 -7.38 6.15 -10.03
N LEU A 37 -7.03 5.01 -9.44
CA LEU A 37 -7.34 3.68 -9.99
C LEU A 37 -8.86 3.45 -10.06
N ALA A 38 -9.60 3.81 -9.02
CA ALA A 38 -11.06 3.67 -9.02
C ALA A 38 -11.70 4.49 -10.16
N MET A 39 -11.27 5.73 -10.36
CA MET A 39 -11.72 6.57 -11.47
C MET A 39 -11.33 5.99 -12.83
N PHE A 40 -10.09 5.50 -12.98
CA PHE A 40 -9.60 4.87 -14.21
C PHE A 40 -10.46 3.65 -14.60
N PHE A 41 -10.67 2.70 -13.68
CA PHE A 41 -11.47 1.52 -13.97
C PHE A 41 -12.94 1.85 -14.20
N THR A 42 -13.49 2.83 -13.49
CA THR A 42 -14.85 3.32 -13.76
C THR A 42 -14.97 3.89 -15.17
N GLY A 43 -14.00 4.71 -15.60
CA GLY A 43 -13.93 5.23 -16.96
C GLY A 43 -13.75 4.13 -18.02
N LEU A 44 -12.95 3.12 -17.69
CA LEU A 44 -12.66 2.00 -18.59
C LEU A 44 -13.89 1.11 -18.79
N VAL A 45 -14.63 0.78 -17.73
CA VAL A 45 -15.90 0.04 -17.81
C VAL A 45 -16.93 0.79 -18.63
N THR A 46 -17.07 2.10 -18.39
CA THR A 46 -18.11 2.92 -19.04
C THR A 46 -17.84 3.18 -20.53
N ARG A 47 -16.58 3.25 -20.97
CA ARG A 47 -16.21 3.57 -22.37
C ARG A 47 -15.79 2.37 -23.20
N SER A 48 -15.12 1.40 -22.60
CA SER A 48 -14.50 0.26 -23.30
C SER A 48 -15.14 -1.08 -22.95
N GLY A 49 -16.08 -1.09 -22.00
CA GLY A 49 -16.82 -2.28 -21.58
C GLY A 49 -16.09 -3.11 -20.52
N VAL A 50 -16.86 -4.01 -19.91
CA VAL A 50 -16.43 -4.80 -18.75
C VAL A 50 -15.24 -5.71 -19.06
N LEU A 51 -15.19 -6.29 -20.27
CA LEU A 51 -14.14 -7.24 -20.65
C LEU A 51 -12.75 -6.57 -20.68
N MET A 52 -12.66 -5.35 -21.22
CA MET A 52 -11.40 -4.60 -21.18
C MET A 52 -11.01 -4.15 -19.78
N ALA A 53 -11.99 -3.83 -18.92
CA ALA A 53 -11.73 -3.50 -17.53
C ALA A 53 -11.12 -4.68 -16.77
N ILE A 54 -11.61 -5.91 -17.00
CA ILE A 54 -11.04 -7.12 -16.40
C ILE A 54 -9.60 -7.34 -16.87
N LEU A 55 -9.36 -7.22 -18.18
CA LEU A 55 -8.03 -7.47 -18.78
C LEU A 55 -6.99 -6.48 -18.24
N MET A 56 -7.33 -5.18 -18.17
CA MET A 56 -6.48 -4.18 -17.53
C MET A 56 -6.35 -4.39 -16.02
N GLY A 57 -7.39 -4.90 -15.36
CA GLY A 57 -7.36 -5.27 -13.94
C GLY A 57 -6.27 -6.28 -13.64
N VAL A 58 -6.14 -7.31 -14.49
CA VAL A 58 -5.06 -8.31 -14.37
C VAL A 58 -3.69 -7.67 -14.53
N ILE A 59 -3.52 -6.78 -15.50
CA ILE A 59 -2.23 -6.09 -15.73
C ILE A 59 -1.85 -5.23 -14.52
N VAL A 60 -2.78 -4.41 -14.03
CA VAL A 60 -2.56 -3.56 -12.85
C VAL A 60 -2.24 -4.41 -11.61
N TYR A 61 -2.91 -5.55 -11.43
CA TYR A 61 -2.62 -6.48 -10.34
C TYR A 61 -1.19 -7.03 -10.42
N VAL A 62 -0.75 -7.48 -11.59
CA VAL A 62 0.62 -7.99 -11.79
C VAL A 62 1.65 -6.90 -11.50
N LEU A 63 1.43 -5.68 -11.99
CA LEU A 63 2.32 -4.55 -11.72
C LEU A 63 2.37 -4.21 -10.23
N ALA A 64 1.22 -4.15 -9.55
CA ALA A 64 1.15 -3.92 -8.11
C ALA A 64 1.89 -5.02 -7.35
N HIS A 65 1.74 -6.28 -7.74
CA HIS A 65 2.46 -7.40 -7.14
C HIS A 65 3.97 -7.26 -7.29
N ILE A 66 4.46 -6.86 -8.46
CA ILE A 66 5.90 -6.62 -8.70
C ILE A 66 6.41 -5.47 -7.84
N VAL A 67 5.68 -4.35 -7.78
CA VAL A 67 6.06 -3.17 -6.99
C VAL A 67 6.13 -3.54 -5.50
N VAL A 68 5.07 -4.14 -4.95
CA VAL A 68 5.03 -4.59 -3.55
C VAL A 68 6.19 -5.54 -3.27
N LYS A 69 6.42 -6.52 -4.15
CA LYS A 69 7.52 -7.45 -3.99
C LYS A 69 8.88 -6.73 -4.00
N LEU A 70 9.12 -5.79 -4.91
CA LEU A 70 10.37 -5.03 -4.97
C LEU A 70 10.60 -4.16 -3.71
N PHE A 71 9.54 -3.52 -3.20
CA PHE A 71 9.60 -2.73 -1.97
C PHE A 71 9.91 -3.59 -0.75
N PHE A 72 9.23 -4.73 -0.58
CA PHE A 72 9.47 -5.62 0.57
C PHE A 72 10.68 -6.56 0.41
N SER A 73 11.27 -6.66 -0.79
CA SER A 73 12.48 -7.47 -1.03
C SER A 73 13.79 -6.72 -0.81
N HIS A 74 13.75 -5.40 -0.60
CA HIS A 74 14.94 -4.67 -0.14
C HIS A 74 15.04 -4.81 1.39
N PRO A 75 16.09 -5.45 1.92
CA PRO A 75 16.34 -5.46 3.36
C PRO A 75 16.69 -4.02 3.78
N HIS A 76 15.89 -3.45 4.69
CA HIS A 76 16.29 -2.32 5.50
C HIS A 76 17.32 -2.76 6.55
#